data_AF-A0A4Y7Q6G1-F1
#
_entry.id   AF-A0A4Y7Q6G1-F1
#
_cell.length_a   1.000
_cell.length_b   1.000
_cell.length_c   1.000
_cell.angle_alpha   90.00
_cell.angle_beta   90.00
_cell.angle_gamma   90.00
#
_symmetry.space_group_name_H-M   'P 1'
#
loop_
_entity.id
_entity.type
_entity.pdbx_description
1 polymer ?
#
loop_
_entity_poly.entity_id
_entity_poly.type
_entity_poly.pdbx_seq_one_letter_code
_entity_poly.pdbx_strand_id
1 'polypeptide(L)'
;MQFPTKGHAIKGLDNLTRLLARLKLHGLRSTNVDEVWDDGHVERSPNTRNSSNPLCALLVSLEESKLCMAALNEVRYHLEKRIRLVQKSCAPSILENGIKILPDEILSLAFEAGHRTTRSCHFANRVSRVSRRFRQISFRTPLLWTRLSVSYTDSQLQAFLSRSGQMDLDVSTMGGWDLSKVKLGLFIQTLQPYSHRWSHLRLQWNAEEIMGEQAGFTDIGTMFRSGSHSSHN
;
A
#
# COMPACT_ATOMS: atom_id res chain seq x y z
N MET A 1 20.92 1.25 19.44
CA MET A 1 21.66 0.11 18.87
C MET A 1 22.31 0.57 17.57
N GLN A 2 23.62 0.82 17.56
CA GLN A 2 24.39 1.12 16.36
C GLN A 2 25.02 -0.18 15.87
N PHE A 3 24.69 -0.61 14.64
CA PHE A 3 25.39 -1.72 14.02
C PHE A 3 26.71 -1.19 13.44
N PRO A 4 27.88 -1.76 13.81
CA PRO A 4 29.14 -1.37 13.21
C PRO A 4 29.11 -1.74 11.72
N THR A 5 29.03 -0.74 10.86
CA THR A 5 29.16 -0.93 9.42
C THR A 5 30.64 -0.98 9.10
N LYS A 6 31.21 -2.18 9.03
CA LYS A 6 32.53 -2.35 8.42
C LYS A 6 32.39 -1.93 6.95
N GLY A 7 32.94 -0.77 6.60
CA GLY A 7 32.94 -0.28 5.22
C GLY A 7 33.68 -1.28 4.35
N HIS A 8 32.96 -1.94 3.44
CA HIS A 8 33.60 -2.80 2.46
C HIS A 8 34.25 -1.90 1.39
N ALA A 9 35.58 -1.93 1.28
CA ALA A 9 36.28 -1.18 0.25
C ALA A 9 35.96 -1.78 -1.12
N ILE A 10 35.43 -0.95 -2.03
CA ILE A 10 35.10 -1.36 -3.40
C ILE A 10 36.42 -1.54 -4.16
N LYS A 11 36.73 -2.78 -4.55
CA LYS A 11 37.93 -3.09 -5.32
C LYS A 11 37.91 -2.34 -6.65
N GLY A 12 39.00 -1.63 -6.98
CA GLY A 12 39.13 -0.88 -8.23
C GLY A 12 38.48 0.51 -8.22
N LEU A 13 37.97 0.98 -7.08
CA LEU A 13 37.35 2.32 -6.98
C LEU A 13 38.31 3.45 -7.33
N ASP A 14 39.58 3.34 -6.93
CA ASP A 14 40.61 4.35 -7.27
C ASP A 14 40.89 4.38 -8.77
N ASN A 15 40.92 3.20 -9.42
CA ASN A 15 41.06 3.10 -10.88
C ASN A 15 39.88 3.74 -11.59
N LEU A 16 38.66 3.45 -11.15
CA LEU A 16 37.45 4.07 -11.69
C LEU A 16 37.46 5.60 -11.49
N THR A 17 37.89 6.08 -10.32
CA THR A 17 37.99 7.51 -10.03
C THR A 17 39.01 8.21 -10.93
N ARG A 18 40.18 7.59 -11.14
CA ARG A 18 41.20 8.08 -12.07
C ARG A 18 40.68 8.12 -13.51
N LEU A 19 39.99 7.06 -13.96
CA LEU A 19 39.36 7.01 -15.28
C LEU A 19 38.32 8.13 -15.46
N LEU A 20 37.42 8.33 -14.49
CA LEU A 20 36.40 9.37 -14.53
C LEU A 20 37.01 10.79 -14.53
N ALA A 21 38.10 11.01 -13.78
CA ALA A 21 38.81 12.29 -13.77
C ALA A 21 39.43 12.61 -15.14
N ARG A 22 40.04 11.62 -15.81
CA ARG A 22 40.56 11.78 -17.18
C ARG A 22 39.46 12.06 -18.19
N LEU A 23 38.37 11.28 -18.15
CA LEU A 23 37.20 11.49 -19.01
C LEU A 23 36.60 12.91 -18.84
N LYS A 24 36.62 13.44 -17.61
CA LYS A 24 36.17 14.80 -17.32
C LYS A 24 37.11 15.87 -17.91
N LEU A 25 38.42 15.64 -17.89
CA LEU A 25 39.44 16.59 -18.38
C LEU A 25 39.48 16.66 -19.91
N HIS A 26 39.43 15.52 -20.58
CA HIS A 26 39.59 15.41 -22.04
C HIS A 26 38.25 15.36 -22.80
N GLY A 27 37.13 15.21 -22.09
CA GLY A 27 35.81 14.99 -22.68
C GLY A 27 35.68 13.62 -23.34
N LEU A 28 34.48 13.27 -23.79
CA LEU A 28 34.20 11.99 -24.47
C LEU A 28 34.72 11.92 -25.92
N ARG A 29 35.41 12.96 -26.42
CA ARG A 29 35.68 13.14 -27.86
C ARG A 29 36.92 12.43 -28.39
N SER A 30 37.72 11.76 -27.56
CA SER A 30 38.82 10.91 -28.05
C SER A 30 38.46 9.43 -27.96
N THR A 31 37.96 8.88 -29.07
CA THR A 31 37.88 7.43 -29.28
C THR A 31 38.78 7.01 -30.44
N ASN A 32 39.95 7.65 -30.58
CA ASN A 32 40.95 7.13 -31.50
C ASN A 32 41.54 5.86 -30.88
N VAL A 33 41.36 4.73 -31.56
CA VAL A 33 41.66 3.37 -31.07
C VAL A 33 43.15 3.19 -30.72
N ASP A 34 44.02 4.08 -31.22
CA ASP A 34 45.46 4.07 -30.99
C ASP A 34 45.95 4.99 -29.87
N GLU A 35 45.08 5.72 -29.17
CA GLU A 35 45.49 6.57 -28.06
C GLU A 35 45.75 5.71 -26.80
N VAL A 36 46.92 5.08 -26.77
CA VAL A 36 47.48 4.47 -25.56
C VAL A 36 47.76 5.60 -24.59
N TRP A 37 46.91 5.73 -23.57
CA TRP A 37 47.00 6.75 -22.53
C TRP A 37 48.33 6.61 -21.78
N ASP A 38 49.35 7.36 -22.19
CA ASP A 38 50.60 7.46 -21.44
C ASP A 38 50.31 8.19 -20.13
N ASP A 39 50.57 7.55 -19.00
CA ASP A 39 50.30 8.08 -17.67
C ASP A 39 51.33 9.19 -17.38
N GLY A 40 51.05 10.37 -17.94
CA GLY A 40 51.94 11.51 -17.92
C GLY A 40 52.37 11.88 -16.50
N HIS A 41 53.69 11.87 -16.31
CA HIS A 41 54.44 12.53 -15.24
C HIS A 41 54.35 11.95 -13.82
N VAL A 42 54.74 10.69 -13.65
CA VAL A 42 55.72 10.41 -12.59
C VAL A 42 57.09 10.70 -13.22
N GLU A 43 57.87 11.62 -12.64
CA GLU A 43 59.23 11.97 -13.10
C GLU A 43 60.06 10.71 -13.37
N ARG A 44 60.09 10.29 -14.63
CA ARG A 44 60.77 9.08 -15.05
C ARG A 44 62.26 9.39 -15.07
N SER A 45 62.99 8.74 -14.16
CA SER A 45 64.45 8.74 -14.13
C SER A 45 65.03 8.45 -15.52
N PRO A 46 66.02 9.22 -16.02
CA PRO A 46 66.46 9.19 -17.43
C PRO A 46 67.08 7.88 -17.96
N ASN A 47 67.33 6.87 -17.11
CA ASN A 47 68.26 5.78 -17.43
C ASN A 47 67.64 4.42 -17.79
N THR A 48 66.37 4.33 -18.19
CA THR A 48 65.75 3.03 -18.55
C THR A 48 65.12 3.05 -19.94
N ARG A 49 65.95 3.01 -20.99
CA ARG A 49 65.53 2.80 -22.39
C ARG A 49 65.29 1.31 -22.71
N ASN A 50 64.50 0.63 -21.89
CA ASN A 50 64.07 -0.74 -22.20
C ASN A 50 62.78 -0.66 -23.01
N SER A 51 62.81 -1.18 -24.25
CA SER A 51 61.64 -1.28 -25.12
C SER A 51 60.53 -2.06 -24.42
N SER A 52 59.57 -1.34 -23.83
CA SER A 52 58.38 -1.96 -23.26
C SER A 52 57.60 -2.57 -24.42
N ASN A 53 57.51 -3.90 -24.43
CA ASN A 53 56.71 -4.66 -25.37
C ASN A 53 55.27 -4.08 -25.40
N PRO A 54 54.75 -3.60 -26.54
CA PRO A 54 53.44 -2.97 -26.64
C PRO A 54 52.30 -3.88 -26.15
N LEU A 55 52.48 -5.20 -26.25
CA LEU A 55 51.54 -6.17 -25.71
C LEU A 55 51.39 -6.07 -24.19
N CYS A 56 52.48 -5.77 -23.46
CA CYS A 56 52.41 -5.61 -22.01
C CYS A 56 51.58 -4.37 -21.61
N ALA A 57 51.70 -3.26 -22.33
CA ALA A 57 50.92 -2.04 -22.06
C ALA A 57 49.42 -2.27 -22.32
N LEU A 58 49.08 -2.97 -23.41
CA LEU A 58 47.70 -3.34 -23.72
C LEU A 58 47.10 -4.27 -22.67
N LEU A 59 47.85 -5.26 -22.19
CA LEU A 59 47.39 -6.18 -21.14
C LEU A 59 47.15 -5.44 -19.82
N VAL A 60 48.00 -4.49 -19.45
CA VAL A 60 47.80 -3.64 -18.26
C VAL A 60 46.55 -2.77 -18.42
N SER A 61 46.39 -2.09 -19.56
CA SER A 61 45.21 -1.26 -19.85
C SER A 61 43.90 -2.08 -19.84
N LEU A 62 43.94 -3.31 -20.35
CA LEU A 62 42.80 -4.22 -20.31
C LEU A 62 42.44 -4.61 -18.88
N GLU A 63 43.44 -4.94 -18.05
CA GLU A 63 43.21 -5.30 -16.65
C GLU A 63 42.69 -4.11 -15.83
N GLU A 64 43.22 -2.90 -16.05
CA GLU A 64 42.70 -1.67 -15.46
C GLU A 64 41.24 -1.43 -15.87
N SER A 65 40.90 -1.63 -17.14
CA SER A 65 39.53 -1.49 -17.65
C SER A 65 38.57 -2.51 -17.02
N LYS A 66 39.01 -3.76 -16.84
CA LYS A 66 38.24 -4.80 -16.12
C LYS A 66 38.00 -4.42 -14.66
N LEU A 67 39.02 -3.91 -13.96
CA LEU A 67 38.89 -3.42 -12.59
C LEU A 67 37.92 -2.24 -12.50
N CYS A 68 37.97 -1.31 -13.46
CA CYS A 68 37.02 -0.20 -13.54
C CYS A 68 35.59 -0.69 -13.75
N MET A 69 35.37 -1.66 -14.65
CA MET A 69 34.05 -2.25 -14.89
C MET A 69 33.50 -2.97 -13.65
N ALA A 70 34.35 -3.72 -12.94
CA ALA A 70 33.98 -4.34 -11.68
C ALA A 70 33.58 -3.30 -10.62
N ALA A 71 34.39 -2.26 -10.44
CA ALA A 71 34.08 -1.16 -9.52
C ALA A 71 32.78 -0.43 -9.89
N LEU A 72 32.53 -0.21 -11.19
CA LEU A 72 31.31 0.43 -11.67
C LEU A 72 30.06 -0.40 -11.36
N ASN A 73 30.13 -1.72 -11.54
CA ASN A 73 29.04 -2.63 -11.21
C ASN A 73 28.73 -2.63 -9.71
N GLU A 74 29.76 -2.62 -8.85
CA GLU A 74 29.59 -2.49 -7.39
C GLU A 74 28.96 -1.14 -7.01
N VAL A 75 29.45 -0.03 -7.58
CA VAL A 75 28.85 1.30 -7.36
C VAL A 75 27.39 1.32 -7.79
N ARG A 76 27.06 0.77 -8.96
CA ARG A 76 25.68 0.64 -9.44
C ARG A 76 24.83 -0.15 -8.46
N TYR A 77 25.30 -1.31 -8.00
CA TYR A 77 24.60 -2.13 -7.02
C TYR A 77 24.32 -1.36 -5.72
N HIS A 78 25.31 -0.65 -5.19
CA HIS A 78 25.15 0.17 -3.99
C HIS A 78 24.18 1.33 -4.19
N LEU A 79 24.19 1.97 -5.36
CA LEU A 79 23.25 3.04 -5.70
C LEU A 79 21.82 2.51 -5.80
N GLU A 80 21.59 1.39 -6.48
CA GLU A 80 20.27 0.75 -6.56
C GLU A 80 19.74 0.40 -5.17
N LYS A 81 20.59 -0.17 -4.30
CA LYS A 81 20.25 -0.47 -2.91
C LYS A 81 19.89 0.80 -2.14
N ARG A 82 20.68 1.87 -2.28
CA ARG A 82 20.43 3.15 -1.61
C ARG A 82 19.14 3.80 -2.09
N ILE A 83 18.85 3.78 -3.40
CA ILE A 83 17.60 4.28 -3.97
C ILE A 83 16.40 3.55 -3.37
N ARG A 84 16.43 2.21 -3.33
CA ARG A 84 15.35 1.41 -2.72
C ARG A 84 15.16 1.74 -1.23
N LEU A 85 16.25 1.92 -0.50
CA LEU A 85 16.18 2.31 0.92
C LEU A 85 15.56 3.69 1.09
N VAL A 86 16.00 4.69 0.31
CA VAL A 86 15.44 6.05 0.36
C VAL A 86 13.96 6.04 -0.05
N GLN A 87 13.59 5.35 -1.11
CA GLN A 87 12.19 5.19 -1.53
C GLN A 87 11.34 4.59 -0.40
N LYS A 88 11.81 3.52 0.24
CA LYS A 88 11.13 2.88 1.37
C LYS A 88 10.98 3.83 2.56
N SER A 89 12.00 4.64 2.84
CA SER A 89 11.97 5.64 3.91
C SER A 89 11.08 6.84 3.59
N CYS A 90 10.96 7.24 2.32
CA CYS A 90 10.11 8.36 1.89
C CYS A 90 8.64 7.97 1.68
N ALA A 91 8.34 6.70 1.41
CA ALA A 91 6.98 6.24 1.10
C ALA A 91 5.93 6.63 2.16
N PRO A 92 6.18 6.52 3.49
CA PRO A 92 5.22 6.95 4.49
C PRO A 92 4.92 8.45 4.42
N SER A 93 5.95 9.29 4.24
CA SER A 93 5.79 10.75 4.16
C SER A 93 5.08 11.17 2.89
N ILE A 94 5.38 10.54 1.76
CA ILE A 94 4.70 10.79 0.48
C ILE A 94 3.21 10.39 0.61
N LEU A 95 2.92 9.24 1.20
CA LEU A 95 1.54 8.77 1.40
C LEU A 95 0.78 9.70 2.35
N GLU A 96 1.40 10.08 3.48
CA GLU A 96 0.79 11.00 4.44
C GLU A 96 0.49 12.36 3.79
N ASN A 97 1.43 12.92 3.04
CA ASN A 97 1.23 14.16 2.33
C ASN A 97 0.15 14.05 1.26
N GLY A 98 0.12 12.94 0.51
CA GLY A 98 -0.91 12.65 -0.46
C GLY A 98 -2.30 12.60 0.17
N ILE A 99 -2.45 11.88 1.28
CA ILE A 99 -3.71 11.82 2.04
C ILE A 99 -4.12 13.20 2.58
N LYS A 100 -3.16 14.02 3.04
CA LYS A 100 -3.42 15.38 3.54
C LYS A 100 -3.91 16.32 2.45
N ILE A 101 -3.39 16.22 1.24
CA ILE A 101 -3.70 17.12 0.12
C ILE A 101 -4.97 16.67 -0.64
N LEU A 102 -5.31 15.38 -0.61
CA LEU A 102 -6.47 14.84 -1.31
C LEU A 102 -7.74 15.58 -0.88
N PRO A 103 -8.68 15.96 -1.78
CA PRO A 103 -9.96 16.56 -1.40
C PRO A 103 -10.86 15.62 -0.59
N ASP A 104 -11.80 16.17 0.19
CA ASP A 104 -12.71 15.40 1.05
C ASP A 104 -13.63 14.49 0.21
N GLU A 105 -14.03 14.93 -0.99
CA GLU A 105 -14.90 14.20 -1.91
C GLU A 105 -14.22 12.93 -2.42
N ILE A 106 -12.95 13.01 -2.78
CA ILE A 106 -12.18 11.86 -3.26
C ILE A 106 -11.95 10.85 -2.13
N LEU A 107 -11.72 11.32 -0.90
CA LEU A 107 -11.67 10.44 0.27
C LEU A 107 -13.01 9.77 0.56
N SER A 108 -14.12 10.49 0.45
CA SER A 108 -15.46 9.93 0.61
C SER A 108 -15.71 8.82 -0.43
N LEU A 109 -15.41 9.06 -1.71
CA LEU A 109 -15.51 8.05 -2.78
C LEU A 109 -14.64 6.82 -2.50
N ALA A 110 -13.41 7.02 -2.02
CA ALA A 110 -12.53 5.92 -1.65
C ALA A 110 -13.11 5.11 -0.46
N PHE A 111 -13.73 5.77 0.52
CA PHE A 111 -14.40 5.07 1.62
C PHE A 111 -15.61 4.29 1.14
N GLU A 112 -16.43 4.86 0.25
CA GLU A 112 -17.56 4.13 -0.32
C GLU A 112 -17.12 2.90 -1.11
N ALA A 113 -16.07 3.03 -1.92
CA ALA A 113 -15.49 1.91 -2.65
C ALA A 113 -14.97 0.81 -1.70
N GLY A 114 -14.24 1.20 -0.65
CA GLY A 114 -13.77 0.27 0.39
C GLY A 114 -14.91 -0.36 1.20
N HIS A 115 -15.99 0.36 1.41
CA HIS A 115 -17.19 -0.19 2.04
C HIS A 115 -17.80 -1.26 1.13
N ARG A 116 -18.04 -0.97 -0.16
CA ARG A 116 -18.63 -1.93 -1.11
C ARG A 116 -17.80 -3.22 -1.27
N THR A 117 -16.46 -3.15 -1.21
CA THR A 117 -15.59 -4.34 -1.33
C THR A 117 -15.52 -5.20 -0.07
N THR A 118 -15.88 -4.65 1.09
CA THR A 118 -15.96 -5.40 2.34
C THR A 118 -17.38 -5.96 2.53
N ARG A 119 -17.53 -7.00 3.35
CA ARG A 119 -18.85 -7.49 3.80
C ARG A 119 -19.17 -7.11 5.24
N SER A 120 -18.15 -6.71 6.00
CA SER A 120 -18.31 -6.39 7.42
C SER A 120 -18.67 -4.92 7.62
N CYS A 121 -19.38 -4.69 8.72
CA CYS A 121 -19.71 -3.37 9.25
C CYS A 121 -18.51 -2.69 9.94
N HIS A 122 -17.37 -3.40 10.07
CA HIS A 122 -16.15 -2.86 10.69
C HIS A 122 -15.43 -1.81 9.85
N PHE A 123 -15.64 -1.77 8.53
CA PHE A 123 -14.94 -0.84 7.65
C PHE A 123 -15.15 0.61 8.10
N ALA A 124 -16.40 1.02 8.33
CA ALA A 124 -16.76 2.37 8.80
C ALA A 124 -16.10 2.73 10.13
N ASN A 125 -16.06 1.77 11.06
CA ASN A 125 -15.41 1.94 12.36
C ASN A 125 -13.88 2.09 12.23
N ARG A 126 -13.25 1.37 11.30
CA ARG A 126 -11.81 1.47 11.05
C ARG A 126 -11.47 2.83 10.45
N VAL A 127 -12.13 3.23 9.36
CA VAL A 127 -11.80 4.48 8.68
C VAL A 127 -12.08 5.70 9.56
N SER A 128 -13.18 5.72 10.32
CA SER A 128 -13.50 6.83 11.23
C SER A 128 -12.55 6.99 12.42
N ARG A 129 -11.67 6.01 12.68
CA ARG A 129 -10.66 6.04 13.76
C ARG A 129 -9.26 6.42 13.30
N VAL A 130 -9.01 6.56 11.99
CA VAL A 130 -7.66 6.84 11.45
C VAL A 130 -7.19 8.25 11.84
N SER A 131 -8.03 9.26 11.65
CA SER A 131 -7.70 10.67 11.98
C SER A 131 -8.97 11.49 12.19
N ARG A 132 -8.83 12.72 12.73
CA ARG A 132 -9.97 13.64 12.91
C ARG A 132 -10.66 13.96 11.57
N ARG A 133 -9.90 14.13 10.50
CA ARG A 133 -10.40 14.39 9.14
C ARG A 133 -11.17 13.19 8.60
N PHE A 134 -10.59 12.00 8.68
CA PHE A 134 -11.27 10.77 8.24
C PHE A 134 -12.58 10.55 9.00
N ARG A 135 -12.60 10.83 10.30
CA ARG A 135 -13.81 10.77 11.13
C ARG A 135 -14.90 11.71 10.62
N GLN A 136 -14.57 12.96 10.34
CA GLN A 136 -15.52 13.95 9.82
C GLN A 136 -16.10 13.54 8.47
N ILE A 137 -15.23 13.12 7.54
CA ILE A 137 -15.66 12.63 6.21
C ILE A 137 -16.53 11.38 6.36
N SER A 138 -16.14 10.44 7.22
CA SER A 138 -16.91 9.22 7.46
C SER A 138 -18.30 9.54 8.00
N PHE A 139 -18.44 10.47 8.94
CA PHE A 139 -19.75 10.89 9.47
C PHE A 139 -20.62 11.60 8.43
N ARG A 140 -20.00 12.26 7.44
CA ARG A 140 -20.69 12.88 6.31
C ARG A 140 -20.99 11.92 5.15
N THR A 141 -20.61 10.64 5.27
CA THR A 141 -20.80 9.63 4.22
C THR A 141 -21.79 8.57 4.72
N PRO A 142 -23.12 8.75 4.54
CA PRO A 142 -24.14 7.89 5.13
C PRO A 142 -24.02 6.40 4.73
N LEU A 143 -23.56 6.13 3.50
CA LEU A 143 -23.37 4.77 2.98
C LEU A 143 -22.50 3.89 3.89
N LEU A 144 -21.53 4.47 4.60
CA LEU A 144 -20.65 3.68 5.47
C LEU A 144 -21.40 3.05 6.64
N TRP A 145 -22.55 3.61 7.03
CA TRP A 145 -23.29 3.27 8.24
C TRP A 145 -24.51 2.39 7.97
N THR A 146 -24.69 1.91 6.74
CA THR A 146 -25.87 1.11 6.33
C THR A 146 -25.81 -0.35 6.75
N ARG A 147 -24.62 -0.88 7.07
CA ARG A 147 -24.44 -2.28 7.49
C ARG A 147 -24.62 -2.44 8.99
N LEU A 148 -25.66 -3.17 9.37
CA LEU A 148 -26.03 -3.43 10.75
C LEU A 148 -25.73 -4.89 11.11
N SER A 149 -25.20 -5.11 12.30
CA SER A 149 -24.90 -6.46 12.80
C SER A 149 -25.53 -6.67 14.16
N VAL A 150 -26.08 -7.86 14.37
CA VAL A 150 -26.58 -8.31 15.69
C VAL A 150 -25.49 -8.34 16.78
N SER A 151 -24.22 -8.30 16.39
CA SER A 151 -23.10 -8.20 17.33
C SER A 151 -22.97 -6.81 17.99
N TYR A 152 -23.66 -5.79 17.46
CA TYR A 152 -23.60 -4.42 17.96
C TYR A 152 -24.34 -4.24 19.28
N THR A 153 -23.81 -3.35 20.12
CA THR A 153 -24.55 -2.83 21.28
C THR A 153 -25.66 -1.89 20.82
N ASP A 154 -26.68 -1.68 21.64
CA ASP A 154 -27.78 -0.75 21.31
C ASP A 154 -27.27 0.64 20.97
N SER A 155 -26.28 1.14 21.71
CA SER A 155 -25.63 2.43 21.45
C SER A 155 -24.93 2.49 20.08
N GLN A 156 -24.29 1.39 19.65
CA GLN A 156 -23.69 1.30 18.33
C GLN A 156 -24.77 1.24 17.25
N LEU A 157 -25.83 0.46 17.47
CA LEU A 157 -26.94 0.32 16.54
C LEU A 157 -27.62 1.67 16.29
N GLN A 158 -27.96 2.40 17.36
CA GLN A 158 -28.55 3.75 17.27
C GLN A 158 -27.62 4.74 16.57
N ALA A 159 -26.31 4.68 16.85
CA ALA A 159 -25.35 5.54 16.17
C ALA A 159 -25.27 5.25 14.65
N PHE A 160 -25.31 3.98 14.25
CA PHE A 160 -25.32 3.59 12.84
C PHE A 160 -26.63 4.01 12.15
N LEU A 161 -27.78 3.73 12.78
CA LEU A 161 -29.09 4.14 12.27
C LEU A 161 -29.16 5.65 12.05
N SER A 162 -28.78 6.44 13.05
CA SER A 162 -28.75 7.90 12.95
C SER A 162 -27.84 8.39 11.82
N ARG A 163 -26.65 7.81 11.65
CA ARG A 163 -25.67 8.23 10.64
C ARG A 163 -25.99 7.75 9.22
N SER A 164 -26.72 6.64 9.10
CA SER A 164 -27.15 6.10 7.80
C SER A 164 -28.18 6.98 7.09
N GLY A 165 -28.82 7.92 7.80
CA GLY A 165 -29.78 8.85 7.22
C GLY A 165 -30.99 8.12 6.66
N GLN A 166 -31.26 8.30 5.37
CA GLN A 166 -32.34 7.63 4.62
C GLN A 166 -31.84 6.53 3.68
N MET A 167 -30.57 6.12 3.80
CA MET A 167 -30.01 5.07 2.94
C MET A 167 -30.60 3.71 3.25
N ASP A 168 -30.60 2.82 2.25
CA ASP A 168 -31.00 1.43 2.46
C ASP A 168 -30.05 0.71 3.42
N LEU A 169 -30.60 -0.17 4.25
CA LEU A 169 -29.92 -0.91 5.29
C LEU A 169 -29.62 -2.35 4.83
N ASP A 170 -28.40 -2.82 5.11
CA ASP A 170 -27.97 -4.21 4.94
C ASP A 170 -27.83 -4.81 6.34
N VAL A 171 -28.82 -5.61 6.72
CA VAL A 171 -28.96 -6.18 8.06
C VAL A 171 -28.37 -7.59 8.06
N SER A 172 -27.41 -7.83 8.93
CA SER A 172 -26.76 -9.14 9.09
C SER A 172 -26.98 -9.70 10.49
N THR A 173 -27.60 -10.88 10.55
CA THR A 173 -27.71 -11.65 11.79
C THR A 173 -26.55 -12.63 11.98
N MET A 174 -25.56 -12.60 11.07
CA MET A 174 -24.30 -13.33 11.25
C MET A 174 -23.54 -12.74 12.44
N GLY A 175 -23.76 -13.32 13.61
CA GLY A 175 -23.06 -13.03 14.86
C GLY A 175 -22.04 -14.13 15.17
N GLY A 176 -21.31 -13.96 16.27
CA GLY A 176 -20.53 -15.06 16.82
C GLY A 176 -21.42 -16.28 17.14
N TRP A 177 -20.80 -17.43 17.38
CA TRP A 177 -21.46 -18.71 17.62
C TRP A 177 -22.50 -18.72 18.77
N ASP A 178 -22.49 -17.70 19.63
CA ASP A 178 -23.30 -17.59 20.84
C ASP A 178 -24.47 -16.58 20.69
N LEU A 179 -25.16 -16.61 19.55
CA LEU A 179 -26.33 -15.75 19.34
C LEU A 179 -27.57 -16.38 19.98
N SER A 180 -27.97 -15.90 21.16
CA SER A 180 -29.21 -16.35 21.80
C SER A 180 -30.46 -15.88 21.04
N LYS A 181 -31.51 -16.71 21.03
CA LYS A 181 -32.82 -16.37 20.45
C LYS A 181 -33.33 -15.01 20.95
N VAL A 182 -33.14 -14.75 22.25
CA VAL A 182 -33.54 -13.50 22.91
C VAL A 182 -32.82 -12.28 22.32
N LYS A 183 -31.50 -12.36 22.12
CA LYS A 183 -30.72 -11.25 21.56
C LYS A 183 -31.12 -10.96 20.11
N LEU A 184 -31.35 -12.00 19.32
CA LEU A 184 -31.85 -11.84 17.95
C LEU A 184 -33.22 -11.15 17.93
N GLY A 185 -34.15 -11.58 18.80
CA GLY A 185 -35.48 -10.97 18.92
C GLY A 185 -35.41 -9.48 19.25
N LEU A 186 -34.61 -9.08 20.25
CA LEU A 186 -34.41 -7.68 20.62
C LEU A 186 -33.79 -6.85 19.48
N PHE A 187 -32.83 -7.42 18.76
CA PHE A 187 -32.21 -6.77 17.61
C PHE A 187 -33.22 -6.50 16.49
N ILE A 188 -34.03 -7.50 16.11
CA ILE A 188 -35.06 -7.34 15.09
C ILE A 188 -36.14 -6.35 15.54
N GLN A 189 -36.58 -6.42 16.79
CA GLN A 189 -37.55 -5.48 17.37
C GLN A 189 -37.03 -4.03 17.30
N THR A 190 -35.74 -3.82 17.58
CA THR A 190 -35.11 -2.49 17.50
C THR A 190 -35.06 -1.96 16.06
N LEU A 191 -34.91 -2.84 15.07
CA LEU A 191 -34.82 -2.46 13.66
C LEU A 191 -36.17 -2.42 12.95
N GLN A 192 -37.23 -2.96 13.56
CA GLN A 192 -38.58 -3.04 12.98
C GLN A 192 -39.13 -1.68 12.49
N PRO A 193 -38.95 -0.54 13.20
CA PRO A 193 -39.38 0.76 12.69
C PRO A 193 -38.68 1.20 11.39
N TYR A 194 -37.52 0.61 11.08
CA TYR A 194 -36.70 0.91 9.91
C TYR A 194 -36.81 -0.15 8.81
N SER A 195 -37.76 -1.10 8.92
CA SER A 195 -37.91 -2.21 7.97
C SER A 195 -38.12 -1.78 6.53
N HIS A 196 -38.79 -0.63 6.31
CA HIS A 196 -38.99 -0.03 4.99
C HIS A 196 -37.70 0.35 4.27
N ARG A 197 -36.57 0.46 4.98
CA ARG A 197 -35.24 0.75 4.41
C ARG A 197 -34.41 -0.49 4.17
N TRP A 198 -34.88 -1.69 4.53
CA TRP A 198 -34.06 -2.89 4.43
C TRP A 198 -33.92 -3.30 2.96
N SER A 199 -32.70 -3.24 2.43
CA SER A 199 -32.39 -3.77 1.09
C SER A 199 -31.93 -5.22 1.14
N HIS A 200 -31.26 -5.60 2.23
CA HIS A 200 -30.70 -6.94 2.42
C HIS A 200 -30.91 -7.40 3.85
N LEU A 201 -31.31 -8.66 4.01
CA LEU A 201 -31.30 -9.37 5.28
C LEU A 201 -30.55 -10.67 5.13
N ARG A 202 -29.43 -10.79 5.84
CA ARG A 202 -28.57 -11.97 5.81
C ARG A 202 -28.78 -12.75 7.10
N LEU A 203 -29.44 -13.90 6.97
CA LEU A 203 -29.69 -14.79 8.08
C LEU A 203 -28.51 -15.74 8.28
N GLN A 204 -28.11 -15.97 9.54
CA GLN A 204 -27.27 -17.11 9.87
C GLN A 204 -28.08 -18.40 9.69
N TRP A 205 -27.45 -19.49 9.24
CA TRP A 205 -28.12 -20.75 8.87
C TRP A 205 -29.07 -21.32 9.95
N ASN A 206 -28.79 -21.05 11.22
CA ASN A 206 -29.61 -21.53 12.34
C ASN A 206 -30.75 -20.56 12.71
N ALA A 207 -30.80 -19.36 12.12
CA ALA A 207 -31.79 -18.34 12.46
C ALA A 207 -33.19 -18.68 11.94
N GLU A 208 -33.30 -19.46 10.88
CA GLU A 208 -34.59 -19.86 10.32
C GLU A 208 -35.37 -20.77 11.28
N GLU A 209 -34.69 -21.75 11.89
CA GLU A 209 -35.26 -22.63 12.92
C GLU A 209 -35.68 -21.85 14.17
N ILE A 210 -34.92 -20.81 14.53
CA ILE A 210 -35.22 -19.94 15.66
C ILE A 210 -36.45 -19.05 15.40
N MET A 211 -36.57 -18.49 14.19
CA MET A 211 -37.67 -17.58 13.85
C MET A 211 -39.00 -18.31 13.59
N GLY A 212 -38.95 -19.57 13.14
CA GLY A 212 -40.17 -20.37 12.88
C GLY A 212 -41.03 -20.67 14.11
N GLU A 213 -40.44 -20.65 15.32
CA GLU A 213 -41.18 -20.95 16.56
C GLU A 213 -41.88 -19.73 17.17
N GLN A 214 -41.46 -18.50 16.85
CA GLN A 214 -42.15 -17.29 17.29
C GLN A 214 -43.27 -16.96 16.32
N ALA A 215 -44.47 -17.47 16.62
CA ALA A 215 -45.72 -17.40 15.84
C ALA A 215 -46.28 -15.98 15.52
N GLY A 216 -45.46 -14.93 15.52
CA GLY A 216 -45.83 -13.56 15.17
C GLY A 216 -45.01 -12.91 14.04
N PHE A 217 -44.03 -13.62 13.45
CA PHE A 217 -43.14 -13.07 12.41
C PHE A 217 -43.48 -13.49 10.98
N THR A 218 -44.66 -14.07 10.74
CA THR A 218 -45.11 -14.54 9.41
C THR A 218 -45.15 -13.44 8.34
N ASP A 219 -45.16 -12.17 8.73
CA ASP A 219 -45.17 -11.02 7.82
C ASP A 219 -43.76 -10.53 7.40
N ILE A 220 -42.68 -11.22 7.82
CA ILE A 220 -41.33 -10.89 7.32
C ILE A 220 -41.18 -11.34 5.85
N GLY A 221 -41.79 -12.46 5.46
CA GLY A 221 -41.67 -13.01 4.10
C GLY A 221 -42.30 -12.14 3.02
N THR A 222 -43.32 -11.34 3.37
CA THR A 222 -44.00 -10.38 2.49
C THR A 222 -43.18 -9.10 2.32
N MET A 223 -42.44 -8.65 3.35
CA MET A 223 -41.60 -7.44 3.27
C MET A 223 -40.45 -7.55 2.26
N PHE A 224 -39.89 -8.75 2.03
CA PHE A 224 -38.75 -8.94 1.13
C PHE A 224 -39.11 -9.26 -0.33
N ARG A 225 -40.35 -9.65 -0.63
CA ARG A 225 -40.73 -10.08 -2.00
C ARG A 225 -40.85 -8.93 -3.01
N SER A 226 -40.93 -7.68 -2.58
CA SER A 226 -41.12 -6.54 -3.50
C SER A 226 -39.82 -5.92 -4.04
N GLY A 227 -38.63 -6.36 -3.61
CA GLY A 227 -37.35 -5.73 -3.98
C GLY A 227 -36.47 -6.49 -4.99
N SER A 228 -36.78 -7.74 -5.31
CA SER A 228 -35.88 -8.63 -6.07
C SER A 228 -36.22 -8.75 -7.56
N HIS A 229 -36.47 -7.63 -8.24
CA HIS A 229 -36.52 -7.56 -9.71
C HIS A 229 -35.54 -6.47 -10.16
N SER A 230 -34.61 -6.82 -11.08
CA SER A 230 -33.53 -6.00 -11.67
C SER A 230 -32.14 -6.27 -11.04
N SER A 231 -31.05 -6.59 -11.74
CA SER A 231 -30.78 -6.81 -13.17
C SER A 231 -29.52 -7.69 -13.28
N HIS A 232 -29.60 -8.79 -14.01
CA HIS A 232 -28.44 -9.32 -14.72
C HIS A 232 -28.45 -8.64 -16.09
N ASN A 233 -27.54 -7.67 -16.28
CA ASN A 233 -27.03 -7.19 -17.56
C ASN A 233 -25.59 -6.75 -17.34
#